data_AF-A0A2H3KD32-F1
#
_entry.id   AF-A0A2H3KD32-F1
#
_cell.length_a   1.000
_cell.length_b   1.000
_cell.length_c   1.000
_cell.angle_alpha   90.00
_cell.angle_beta   90.00
_cell.angle_gamma   90.00
#
_symmetry.space_group_name_H-M   'P 1'
#
loop_
_entity.id
_entity.type
_entity.pdbx_description
1 polymer ?
#
loop_
_entity_poly.entity_id
_entity_poly.type
_entity_poly.pdbx_seq_one_letter_code
_entity_poly.pdbx_strand_id
1 'polypeptide(L)'
;MIHIGNLLVAYFEQKRTRRAALARKMQVQLATVMSFEKKQSLQTARLYELCTHLQHNFFMDIAQTLPATFTTNKDIFEEKDQEIARLKKEVEKLTIERDVLLKIKT
;
A
#
# COMPACT_ATOMS: atom_id res chain seq x y z
N MET A 1 -14.72 -14.29 0.66
CA MET A 1 -13.80 -14.29 1.82
C MET A 1 -12.40 -14.05 1.29
N ILE A 2 -11.59 -13.20 1.95
CA ILE A 2 -10.23 -12.89 1.49
C ILE A 2 -9.37 -14.15 1.52
N HIS A 3 -8.63 -14.41 0.44
CA HIS A 3 -7.69 -15.53 0.34
C HIS A 3 -6.26 -14.99 0.29
N ILE A 4 -5.54 -15.10 1.42
CA ILE A 4 -4.20 -14.52 1.58
C ILE A 4 -3.21 -15.09 0.56
N GLY A 5 -3.27 -16.38 0.26
CA GLY A 5 -2.43 -17.01 -0.76
C GLY A 5 -2.51 -16.32 -2.14
N ASN A 6 -3.72 -16.04 -2.64
CA ASN A 6 -3.92 -15.36 -3.92
C ASN A 6 -3.36 -13.93 -3.90
N LEU A 7 -3.50 -13.22 -2.77
CA LEU A 7 -2.95 -11.88 -2.58
C LEU A 7 -1.41 -11.89 -2.63
N LEU A 8 -0.78 -12.88 -2.01
CA LEU A 8 0.66 -13.09 -2.09
C LEU A 8 1.11 -13.46 -3.52
N VAL A 9 0.39 -14.36 -4.20
CA VAL A 9 0.68 -14.75 -5.59
C VAL A 9 0.62 -13.54 -6.51
N ALA A 10 -0.46 -12.76 -6.44
CA ALA A 10 -0.64 -11.56 -7.26
C ALA A 10 0.54 -10.59 -7.09
N TYR A 11 0.95 -10.33 -5.85
CA TYR A 11 2.12 -9.49 -5.57
C TYR A 11 3.42 -10.10 -6.10
N PHE A 12 3.67 -11.40 -5.87
CA PHE A 12 4.89 -12.05 -6.32
C PHE A 12 5.03 -12.07 -7.84
N GLU A 13 3.95 -12.27 -8.57
CA GLU A 13 3.94 -12.21 -10.04
C GLU A 13 4.17 -10.78 -10.53
N GLN A 14 3.44 -9.80 -9.97
CA GLN A 14 3.56 -8.39 -10.37
C GLN A 14 4.98 -7.85 -10.14
N LYS A 15 5.58 -8.15 -8.98
CA LYS A 15 6.93 -7.68 -8.60
C LYS A 15 8.04 -8.64 -9.00
N ARG A 16 7.72 -9.74 -9.72
CA ARG A 16 8.67 -10.80 -10.11
C ARG A 16 9.53 -11.29 -8.94
N THR A 17 8.90 -11.48 -7.79
CA THR A 17 9.58 -11.90 -6.56
C THR A 17 10.07 -13.33 -6.71
N ARG A 18 11.38 -13.52 -6.59
CA ARG A 18 12.01 -14.85 -6.61
C ARG A 18 11.78 -15.55 -5.28
N ARG A 19 10.91 -16.57 -5.25
CA ARG A 19 10.54 -17.31 -4.01
C ARG A 19 11.76 -17.86 -3.27
N ALA A 20 12.75 -18.38 -3.99
CA ALA A 20 14.00 -18.86 -3.40
C ALA A 20 14.86 -17.75 -2.77
N ALA A 21 14.83 -16.54 -3.31
CA ALA A 21 15.50 -15.40 -2.70
C ALA A 21 14.77 -14.92 -1.45
N LEU A 22 13.42 -14.88 -1.49
CA LEU A 22 12.60 -14.55 -0.34
C LEU A 22 12.79 -15.56 0.80
N ALA A 23 12.76 -16.86 0.51
CA ALA A 23 12.98 -17.92 1.49
C ALA A 23 14.32 -17.76 2.21
N ARG A 24 15.40 -17.46 1.46
CA ARG A 24 16.73 -17.16 2.03
C ARG A 24 16.71 -15.91 2.91
N LYS A 25 16.05 -14.83 2.48
CA LYS A 25 15.93 -13.58 3.26
C LYS A 25 15.17 -13.78 4.57
N MET A 26 14.14 -14.65 4.54
CA MET A 26 13.32 -15.02 5.69
C MET A 26 13.93 -16.15 6.55
N GLN A 27 15.05 -16.75 6.11
CA GLN A 27 15.68 -17.91 6.75
C GLN A 27 14.72 -19.10 6.93
N VAL A 28 13.86 -19.35 5.93
CA VAL A 28 12.95 -20.50 5.90
C VAL A 28 13.20 -21.35 4.65
N GLN A 29 12.67 -22.57 4.67
CA GLN A 29 12.71 -23.43 3.49
C GLN A 29 11.85 -22.86 2.36
N LEU A 30 12.25 -23.11 1.11
CA LEU A 30 11.47 -22.71 -0.07
C LEU A 30 10.05 -23.28 -0.04
N ALA A 31 9.92 -24.55 0.39
CA ALA A 31 8.62 -25.21 0.55
C ALA A 31 7.68 -24.44 1.48
N THR A 32 8.22 -23.81 2.53
CA THR A 32 7.45 -22.97 3.46
C THR A 32 6.85 -21.76 2.74
N VAL A 33 7.66 -21.03 1.97
CA VAL A 33 7.18 -19.88 1.18
C VAL A 33 6.13 -20.32 0.15
N MET A 34 6.39 -21.41 -0.58
CA MET A 34 5.43 -21.95 -1.55
C MET A 34 4.12 -22.43 -0.88
N SER A 35 4.17 -22.87 0.37
CA SER A 35 2.96 -23.25 1.12
C SER A 35 2.07 -22.06 1.41
N PHE A 36 2.62 -20.85 1.57
CA PHE A 36 1.84 -19.65 1.87
C PHE A 36 0.89 -19.29 0.72
N GLU A 37 1.35 -19.47 -0.52
CA GLU A 37 0.58 -19.21 -1.75
C GLU A 37 -0.69 -20.09 -1.85
N LYS A 38 -0.71 -21.25 -1.19
CA LYS A 38 -1.83 -22.21 -1.22
C LYS A 38 -2.81 -22.06 -0.06
N LYS A 39 -2.49 -21.24 0.94
CA LYS A 39 -3.29 -21.13 2.17
C LYS A 39 -4.29 -20.00 2.06
N GLN A 40 -5.52 -20.27 2.47
CA GLN A 40 -6.57 -19.27 2.55
C GLN A 40 -6.28 -18.22 3.64
N SER A 41 -5.72 -18.65 4.77
CA SER A 41 -5.31 -17.81 5.88
C SER A 41 -3.83 -17.98 6.20
N LEU A 42 -3.24 -16.94 6.78
CA LEU A 42 -1.87 -16.98 7.26
C LEU A 42 -1.84 -16.39 8.68
N GLN A 43 -0.98 -16.94 9.53
CA GLN A 43 -0.76 -16.36 10.85
C GLN A 43 -0.27 -14.92 10.71
N THR A 44 -0.86 -13.99 11.47
CA THR A 44 -0.54 -12.55 11.41
C THR A 44 0.95 -12.27 11.51
N ALA A 45 1.67 -12.97 12.40
CA ALA A 45 3.12 -12.82 12.54
C ALA A 45 3.88 -13.13 11.25
N ARG A 46 3.49 -14.19 10.51
CA ARG A 46 4.10 -14.55 9.22
C ARG A 46 3.74 -13.56 8.13
N LEU A 47 2.51 -13.06 8.11
CA LEU A 47 2.12 -12.00 7.18
C LEU A 47 2.91 -10.71 7.45
N TYR A 48 3.13 -10.37 8.72
CA TYR A 48 3.95 -9.23 9.12
C TYR A 48 5.42 -9.39 8.72
N GLU A 49 6.02 -10.57 8.93
CA GLU A 49 7.37 -10.88 8.43
C GLU A 49 7.46 -10.72 6.91
N LEU A 50 6.45 -11.18 6.16
CA LEU A 50 6.39 -10.97 4.72
C LEU A 50 6.35 -9.48 4.38
N CYS A 51 5.54 -8.69 5.10
CA CYS A 51 5.47 -7.24 4.89
C CYS A 51 6.84 -6.58 5.07
N THR A 52 7.56 -6.92 6.14
CA THR A 52 8.86 -6.30 6.45
C THR A 52 9.95 -6.74 5.47
N HIS A 53 10.01 -8.01 5.10
CA HIS A 53 11.01 -8.51 4.16
C HIS A 53 10.76 -8.08 2.72
N LEU A 54 9.51 -7.88 2.32
CA LEU A 54 9.14 -7.44 0.97
C LEU A 54 8.94 -5.93 0.85
N GLN A 55 8.95 -5.23 1.99
CA GLN A 55 8.65 -3.79 2.09
C GLN A 55 7.30 -3.44 1.44
N HIS A 56 6.31 -4.31 1.63
CA HIS A 56 4.97 -4.16 1.06
C HIS A 56 3.91 -4.41 2.14
N ASN A 57 2.95 -3.51 2.27
CA ASN A 57 1.97 -3.56 3.36
C ASN A 57 0.72 -4.35 2.97
N PHE A 58 0.78 -5.68 3.10
CA PHE A 58 -0.38 -6.55 2.83
C PHE A 58 -1.57 -6.29 3.75
N PHE A 59 -1.37 -5.72 4.94
CA PHE A 59 -2.48 -5.34 5.81
C PHE A 59 -3.27 -4.16 5.23
N MET A 60 -2.58 -3.24 4.55
CA MET A 60 -3.26 -2.15 3.85
C MET A 60 -4.03 -2.66 2.64
N ASP A 61 -3.47 -3.62 1.89
CA ASP A 61 -4.21 -4.25 0.78
C ASP A 61 -5.52 -4.88 1.28
N ILE A 62 -5.48 -5.54 2.43
CA ILE A 62 -6.66 -6.10 3.09
C ILE A 62 -7.60 -4.97 3.55
N ALA A 63 -7.08 -3.92 4.19
CA ALA A 63 -7.87 -2.80 4.68
C ALA A 63 -8.61 -2.07 3.54
N GLN A 64 -8.00 -1.95 2.37
CA GLN A 64 -8.63 -1.35 1.18
C GLN A 64 -9.84 -2.13 0.64
N THR A 65 -10.00 -3.40 1.05
CA THR A 65 -11.21 -4.18 0.71
C THR A 65 -12.38 -3.90 1.65
N LEU A 66 -12.13 -3.22 2.78
CA LEU A 66 -13.16 -2.86 3.74
C LEU A 66 -13.90 -1.59 3.30
N PRO A 67 -15.17 -1.41 3.74
CA PRO A 67 -15.91 -0.19 3.46
C PRO A 67 -15.19 1.06 3.99
N ALA A 68 -15.18 2.13 3.20
CA ALA A 68 -14.56 3.41 3.57
C ALA A 68 -15.18 4.08 4.81
N THR A 69 -16.37 3.63 5.25
CA THR A 69 -17.03 4.11 6.47
C THR A 69 -16.42 3.56 7.76
N PHE A 70 -15.53 2.56 7.66
CA PHE A 70 -14.93 1.95 8.83
C PHE A 70 -13.86 2.87 9.42
N THR A 71 -13.85 2.99 10.75
CA THR A 71 -12.91 3.84 11.47
C THR A 71 -11.61 3.11 11.77
N THR A 72 -10.54 3.87 11.99
CA THR A 72 -9.25 3.36 12.47
C THR A 72 -8.81 4.15 13.70
N ASN A 73 -8.01 3.54 14.57
CA ASN A 73 -7.52 4.23 15.77
C ASN A 73 -6.42 5.26 15.46
N LYS A 74 -5.73 5.08 14.33
CA LYS A 74 -4.66 5.98 13.88
C LYS A 74 -4.76 6.09 12.37
N ASP A 75 -5.07 7.29 11.90
CA ASP A 75 -4.98 7.62 10.49
C ASP A 75 -3.53 7.94 10.14
N ILE A 76 -2.90 7.07 9.35
CA ILE A 76 -1.51 7.26 8.90
C ILE A 76 -1.42 8.20 7.68
N PHE A 77 -2.55 8.60 7.12
CA PHE A 77 -2.64 9.49 5.97
C PHE A 77 -2.99 10.93 6.34
N GLU A 78 -3.42 11.18 7.58
CA GLU A 78 -3.86 12.51 8.05
C GLU A 78 -2.87 13.64 7.70
N GLU A 79 -1.58 13.46 8.00
CA GLU A 79 -0.55 14.47 7.69
C GLU A 79 -0.42 14.71 6.18
N LYS A 80 -0.49 13.64 5.37
CA LYS A 80 -0.45 13.74 3.91
C LYS A 80 -1.69 14.44 3.36
N ASP A 81 -2.86 14.18 3.95
CA ASP A 81 -4.12 14.78 3.52
C ASP A 81 -4.18 16.27 3.88
N GLN A 82 -3.65 16.65 5.05
CA GLN A 82 -3.47 18.05 5.43
C GLN A 82 -2.53 18.78 4.45
N GLU A 83 -1.42 18.14 4.06
CA GLU A 83 -0.49 18.70 3.08
C GLU A 83 -1.13 18.83 1.69
N ILE A 84 -1.87 17.81 1.24
CA ILE A 84 -2.62 17.86 -0.02
C ILE A 84 -3.65 18.99 0.00
N ALA A 85 -4.35 19.19 1.12
CA ALA A 85 -5.30 20.28 1.27
C ALA A 85 -4.62 21.65 1.20
N ARG A 86 -3.43 21.80 1.81
CA ARG A 86 -2.63 23.03 1.71
C ARG A 86 -2.19 23.31 0.28
N LEU A 87 -1.60 22.31 -0.40
CA LEU A 87 -1.14 22.44 -1.78
C LEU A 87 -2.28 22.77 -2.75
N LYS A 88 -3.47 22.19 -2.55
CA LYS A 88 -4.66 22.53 -3.35
C LYS A 88 -5.06 24.00 -3.23
N LYS A 89 -5.03 24.56 -2.02
CA LYS A 89 -5.31 25.99 -1.79
C LYS A 89 -4.27 26.89 -2.43
N GLU A 90 -3.00 26.50 -2.37
CA GLU A 90 -1.92 27.26 -3.01
C GLU A 90 -2.05 27.27 -4.54
N VAL A 91 -2.32 26.11 -5.14
CA VAL A 91 -2.58 25.99 -6.59
C VAL A 91 -3.78 26.84 -7.00
N GLU A 92 -4.86 26.84 -6.22
CA GLU A 92 -6.03 27.70 -6.48
C GLU A 92 -5.66 29.19 -6.46
N LYS A 93 -4.93 29.64 -5.44
CA LYS A 93 -4.46 31.03 -5.35
C LYS A 93 -3.58 31.42 -6.54
N LEU A 94 -2.60 30.61 -6.89
CA LEU A 94 -1.69 30.88 -8.02
C LEU A 94 -2.44 30.91 -9.36
N THR A 95 -3.45 30.06 -9.51
CA THR A 95 -4.31 30.03 -10.71
C THR A 95 -5.07 31.35 -10.86
N ILE A 96 -5.64 31.88 -9.76
CA ILE A 96 -6.32 33.18 -9.73
C ILE A 96 -5.34 34.32 -10.06
N GLU A 97 -4.17 34.35 -9.41
CA GLU A 97 -3.16 35.39 -9.64
C GLU A 97 -2.70 35.42 -11.09
N ARG A 98 -2.44 34.24 -11.69
CA ARG A 98 -2.14 34.11 -13.11
C ARG A 98 -3.26 34.70 -13.98
N ASP A 99 -4.51 34.37 -13.71
CA ASP A 99 -5.65 34.84 -14.52
C ASP A 99 -5.82 36.35 -14.46
N VAL A 100 -5.62 36.94 -13.28
CA VAL A 100 -5.60 38.39 -13.12
C VAL A 100 -4.46 39.01 -13.93
N LEU A 101 -3.25 38.46 -13.84
CA LEU A 101 -2.09 38.96 -14.59
C LEU A 101 -2.27 38.86 -16.10
N LEU A 102 -2.85 37.77 -16.61
CA LEU A 102 -3.17 37.62 -18.03
C LEU A 102 -4.18 38.67 -18.50
N LYS A 103 -5.19 38.98 -17.68
CA LYS A 103 -6.17 40.04 -17.99
C LYS A 103 -5.55 41.45 -18.01
N ILE A 104 -4.52 41.71 -17.22
CA ILE A 104 -3.85 43.03 -17.16
C ILE A 104 -2.81 43.19 -18.29
N LYS A 105 -2.22 42.10 -18.78
CA LYS A 105 -1.23 42.10 -19.87
C LYS A 105 -1.84 42.10 -21.28
N THR A 106 -3.16 42.00 -21.40
CA THR A 106 -3.91 42.08 -22.66
C THR A 106 -4.51 43.47 -22.80
#